data_AF-A0A257TAT0-F1
#
_entry.id   AF-A0A257TAT0-F1
#
_cell.length_a   1.000
_cell.length_b   1.000
_cell.length_c   1.000
_cell.angle_alpha   90.00
_cell.angle_beta   90.00
_cell.angle_gamma   90.00
#
_symmetry.space_group_name_H-M   'P 1'
#
loop_
_entity.id
_entity.type
_entity.pdbx_description
1 polymer ?
#
loop_
_entity_poly.entity_id
_entity_poly.type
_entity_poly.pdbx_seq_one_letter_code
_entity_poly.pdbx_strand_id
1 'polypeptide(L)'
;VVIACWAFARLHEQHAFLPTLDFIAPAVPIGLGLGRLANFINDQLFGRVSHLPWAMVFPSGGPQPRQPSQLYEFLLEGVLLLLILAIYSRKARPAGAVGGMFVLFYGIFRFIAEYARQPDIQLGFVFGPYTMGQVLSVPMIILGPLVIWWAYKGGFSESPKTTLVADH
;
A
#
# COMPACT_ATOMS: atom_id res chain seq x y z
N VAL A 1 -8.35 8.63 4.00
CA VAL A 1 -7.15 8.99 3.22
C VAL A 1 -7.51 9.30 1.77
N VAL A 2 -7.99 8.35 0.95
CA VAL A 2 -8.36 8.60 -0.47
C VAL A 2 -9.34 9.77 -0.63
N ILE A 3 -10.41 9.84 0.18
CA ILE A 3 -11.37 10.95 0.17
C ILE A 3 -10.75 12.27 0.64
N ALA A 4 -9.83 12.23 1.61
CA ALA A 4 -9.13 13.41 2.10
C ALA A 4 -8.13 13.94 1.06
N CYS A 5 -7.42 13.06 0.37
CA CYS A 5 -6.54 13.41 -0.75
C CYS A 5 -7.36 13.93 -1.94
N TRP A 6 -8.53 13.35 -2.22
CA TRP A 6 -9.46 13.83 -3.25
C TRP A 6 -10.06 15.21 -2.92
N ALA A 7 -10.42 15.45 -1.65
CA ALA A 7 -10.91 16.74 -1.19
C ALA A 7 -9.80 17.81 -1.25
N PHE A 8 -8.58 17.48 -0.84
CA PHE A 8 -7.41 18.36 -0.97
C PHE A 8 -7.13 18.72 -2.44
N ALA A 9 -7.23 17.76 -3.37
CA ALA A 9 -7.10 17.98 -4.81
C ALA A 9 -8.19 18.87 -5.41
N ARG A 10 -9.41 18.78 -4.89
CA ARG A 10 -10.54 19.64 -5.30
C ARG A 10 -10.38 21.07 -4.80
N LEU A 11 -9.69 21.26 -3.68
CA LEU A 11 -9.50 22.55 -3.03
C LEU A 11 -8.27 23.32 -3.52
N HIS A 12 -7.26 22.65 -4.10
CA HIS A 12 -5.95 23.25 -4.45
C HIS A 12 -5.51 22.98 -5.90
N GLU A 13 -6.45 23.13 -6.84
CA GLU A 13 -6.27 22.97 -8.30
C GLU A 13 -5.86 21.57 -8.80
N GLN A 14 -6.46 21.18 -9.92
CA GLN A 14 -6.47 19.82 -10.46
C GLN A 14 -5.10 19.30 -10.92
N HIS A 15 -4.08 20.16 -10.95
CA HIS A 15 -2.77 19.90 -11.56
C HIS A 15 -1.72 19.34 -10.59
N ALA A 16 -2.00 19.31 -9.27
CA ALA A 16 -1.00 18.90 -8.25
C ALA A 16 -1.29 17.56 -7.57
N PHE A 17 -2.43 16.90 -7.83
CA PHE A 17 -2.85 15.70 -7.08
C PHE A 17 -1.89 14.52 -7.23
N LEU A 18 -1.57 14.13 -8.47
CA LEU A 18 -0.68 13.00 -8.74
C LEU A 18 0.78 13.26 -8.35
N PRO A 19 1.34 14.47 -8.60
CA PRO A 19 2.63 14.84 -8.03
C PRO A 19 2.66 14.78 -6.50
N THR A 20 1.59 15.22 -5.84
CA THR A 20 1.49 15.18 -4.37
C THR A 20 1.42 13.74 -3.86
N LEU A 21 0.65 12.88 -4.51
CA LEU A 21 0.61 11.45 -4.20
C LEU A 21 1.95 10.76 -4.44
N ASP A 22 2.64 11.08 -5.53
CA ASP A 22 3.98 10.55 -5.83
C ASP A 22 5.02 10.96 -4.79
N PHE A 23 4.92 12.16 -4.25
CA PHE A 23 5.79 12.65 -3.18
C PHE A 23 5.51 11.96 -1.83
N ILE A 24 4.24 11.74 -1.50
CA ILE A 24 3.84 11.13 -0.21
C ILE A 24 3.97 9.61 -0.23
N ALA A 25 3.80 8.97 -1.39
CA ALA A 25 3.73 7.51 -1.53
C ALA A 25 4.92 6.76 -0.89
N PRO A 26 6.19 7.21 -0.98
CA PRO A 26 7.31 6.56 -0.31
C PRO A 26 7.28 6.67 1.23
N ALA A 27 6.60 7.65 1.80
CA ALA A 27 6.48 7.81 3.25
C ALA A 27 5.38 6.92 3.86
N VAL A 28 4.36 6.55 3.07
CA VAL A 28 3.22 5.73 3.54
C VAL A 28 3.65 4.36 4.10
N PRO A 29 4.55 3.60 3.46
CA PRO A 29 5.04 2.32 3.99
C PRO A 29 5.67 2.42 5.38
N ILE A 30 6.28 3.56 5.73
CA ILE A 30 6.86 3.76 7.06
C ILE A 30 5.74 3.72 8.12
N GLY A 31 4.66 4.47 7.88
CA GLY A 31 3.49 4.49 8.75
C GLY A 31 2.79 3.13 8.82
N LEU A 32 2.64 2.45 7.67
CA LEU A 32 2.06 1.10 7.63
C LEU A 32 2.91 0.11 8.43
N GLY A 33 4.22 0.08 8.19
CA GLY A 33 5.14 -0.80 8.90
C GLY A 33 5.13 -0.57 10.41
N LEU A 34 5.27 0.69 10.85
CA LEU A 34 5.24 1.02 12.28
C LEU A 34 3.90 0.66 12.93
N GLY A 35 2.78 0.87 12.23
CA GLY A 35 1.46 0.44 12.70
C GLY A 35 1.38 -1.08 12.90
N ARG A 36 1.94 -1.87 11.96
CA ARG A 36 1.98 -3.34 12.08
C ARG A 36 2.90 -3.81 13.19
N LEU A 37 4.03 -3.14 13.39
CA LEU A 37 4.92 -3.43 14.51
C LEU A 37 4.25 -3.11 15.86
N ALA A 38 3.50 -2.01 15.94
CA ALA A 38 2.72 -1.67 17.13
C ALA A 38 1.64 -2.73 17.41
N ASN A 39 0.94 -3.21 16.37
CA ASN A 39 -0.03 -4.31 16.52
C ASN A 39 0.62 -5.59 17.05
N PHE A 40 1.84 -5.90 16.60
CA PHE A 40 2.60 -7.05 17.09
C PHE A 40 2.95 -6.90 18.57
N ILE A 41 3.47 -5.73 18.98
CA ILE A 41 3.82 -5.43 20.38
C ILE A 41 2.58 -5.45 21.27
N ASN A 42 1.46 -4.93 20.78
CA ASN A 42 0.19 -4.88 21.50
C ASN A 42 -0.60 -6.19 21.46
N ASP A 43 -0.04 -7.25 20.87
CA ASP A 43 -0.68 -8.56 20.81
C ASP A 43 -2.03 -8.56 20.07
N GLN A 44 -2.15 -7.76 19.00
CA GLN A 44 -3.41 -7.55 18.28
C GLN A 44 -3.29 -7.93 16.79
N LEU A 45 -4.40 -8.35 16.19
CA LEU A 45 -4.52 -8.65 14.74
C LEU A 45 -3.59 -9.78 14.25
N PHE A 46 -3.34 -10.78 15.10
CA PHE A 46 -2.62 -12.00 14.73
C PHE A 46 -3.42 -12.87 13.75
N GLY A 47 -2.71 -13.78 13.10
CA GLY A 47 -3.24 -14.58 12.00
C GLY A 47 -4.00 -15.83 12.46
N ARG A 48 -4.23 -16.70 11.48
CA ARG A 48 -4.87 -18.02 11.68
C ARG A 48 -4.01 -18.91 12.56
N VAL A 49 -4.66 -19.85 13.24
CA VAL A 49 -3.98 -20.99 13.89
C VAL A 49 -3.16 -21.73 12.84
N SER A 50 -1.92 -22.08 13.19
CA SER A 50 -0.99 -22.70 12.27
C SER A 50 0.03 -23.58 12.98
N HIS A 51 0.49 -24.61 12.28
CA HIS A 51 1.53 -25.54 12.74
C HIS A 51 2.90 -25.24 12.12
N LEU A 52 3.05 -24.08 11.47
CA LEU A 52 4.34 -23.64 10.93
C LEU A 52 5.37 -23.46 12.07
N PRO A 53 6.67 -23.71 11.82
CA PRO A 53 7.68 -23.70 12.88
C PRO A 53 7.94 -22.30 13.48
N TRP A 54 7.48 -21.23 12.83
CA TRP A 54 7.54 -19.85 13.31
C TRP A 54 6.17 -19.31 13.80
N ALA A 55 5.17 -20.18 13.96
CA ALA A 55 3.91 -19.79 14.59
C ALA A 55 4.16 -19.45 16.07
N MET A 56 3.48 -18.42 16.59
CA MET A 56 3.67 -17.91 17.94
C MET A 56 2.39 -17.99 18.75
N VAL A 57 2.51 -18.22 20.05
CA VAL A 57 1.40 -18.13 20.99
C VAL A 57 1.28 -16.68 21.44
N PHE A 58 0.13 -16.09 21.16
CA PHE A 58 -0.22 -14.71 21.47
C PHE A 58 -1.10 -14.70 22.73
N PRO A 59 -0.75 -13.97 23.82
CA PRO A 59 -1.47 -14.00 25.09
C PRO A 59 -3.00 -13.80 24.98
N SER A 60 -3.45 -12.91 24.10
CA SER A 60 -4.87 -12.61 23.82
C SER A 60 -5.44 -13.48 22.69
N GLY A 61 -4.61 -14.28 22.02
CA GLY A 61 -5.01 -15.20 20.93
C GLY A 61 -5.36 -16.63 21.37
N GLY A 62 -5.27 -16.91 22.68
CA GLY A 62 -5.51 -18.23 23.26
C GLY A 62 -4.30 -19.17 23.18
N PRO A 63 -4.44 -20.44 23.61
CA PRO A 63 -3.31 -21.35 23.78
C PRO A 63 -2.75 -21.90 22.46
N GLN A 64 -3.44 -21.67 21.34
CA GLN A 64 -3.06 -22.23 20.04
C GLN A 64 -2.03 -21.34 19.34
N PRO A 65 -0.96 -21.91 18.77
CA PRO A 65 0.00 -21.15 17.95
C PRO A 65 -0.66 -20.55 16.71
N ARG A 66 -0.33 -19.31 16.40
CA ARG A 66 -0.90 -18.54 15.29
C ARG A 66 0.19 -17.93 14.43
N GLN A 67 -0.14 -17.69 13.16
CA GLN A 67 0.77 -16.98 12.28
C GLN A 67 0.93 -15.53 12.72
N PRO A 68 2.16 -15.00 12.82
CA PRO A 68 2.39 -13.60 13.09
C PRO A 68 2.16 -12.73 11.86
N SER A 69 0.91 -12.65 11.39
CA SER A 69 0.54 -11.89 10.18
C SER A 69 0.98 -10.44 10.23
N GLN A 70 1.05 -9.84 11.42
CA GLN A 70 1.53 -8.47 11.60
C GLN A 70 3.00 -8.32 11.17
N LEU A 71 3.84 -9.33 11.43
CA LEU A 71 5.23 -9.31 10.98
C LEU A 71 5.35 -9.48 9.47
N TYR A 72 4.46 -10.28 8.85
CA TYR A 72 4.41 -10.39 7.40
C TYR A 72 3.96 -9.07 6.76
N GLU A 73 2.93 -8.43 7.31
CA GLU A 73 2.45 -7.11 6.86
C GLU A 73 3.52 -6.04 7.08
N PHE A 74 4.26 -6.07 8.20
CA PHE A 74 5.40 -5.18 8.43
C PHE A 74 6.50 -5.35 7.38
N LEU A 75 6.88 -6.59 7.09
CA LEU A 75 7.92 -6.89 6.11
C LEU A 75 7.48 -6.55 4.68
N LEU A 76 6.23 -6.84 4.31
CA LEU A 76 5.72 -6.64 2.96
C LEU A 76 5.23 -5.19 2.74
N GLU A 77 4.22 -4.76 3.48
CA GLU A 77 3.59 -3.42 3.33
C GLU A 77 4.47 -2.29 3.90
N GLY A 78 5.40 -2.61 4.79
CA GLY A 78 6.36 -1.66 5.36
C GLY A 78 7.71 -1.69 4.66
N VAL A 79 8.56 -2.67 5.00
CA VAL A 79 9.98 -2.70 4.60
C VAL A 79 10.14 -2.88 3.10
N LEU A 80 9.54 -3.92 2.52
CA LEU A 80 9.73 -4.26 1.11
C LEU A 80 9.08 -3.20 0.20
N LEU A 81 7.87 -2.75 0.54
CA LEU A 81 7.21 -1.67 -0.20
C LEU A 81 8.01 -0.37 -0.15
N LEU A 82 8.56 0.00 1.01
CA LEU A 82 9.46 1.16 1.15
C LEU A 82 10.67 1.03 0.24
N LEU A 83 11.35 -0.12 0.26
CA LEU A 83 12.55 -0.35 -0.56
C LEU A 83 12.23 -0.25 -2.06
N ILE A 84 11.13 -0.87 -2.51
CA ILE A 84 10.70 -0.81 -3.91
C ILE A 84 10.45 0.65 -4.33
N LEU A 85 9.69 1.40 -3.55
CA LEU A 85 9.37 2.79 -3.89
C LEU A 85 10.59 3.70 -3.81
N ALA A 86 11.43 3.55 -2.78
CA ALA A 86 12.64 4.32 -2.60
C ALA A 86 13.68 4.05 -3.69
N ILE A 87 13.74 2.84 -4.25
CA ILE A 87 14.58 2.52 -5.41
C ILE A 87 13.96 3.06 -6.70
N TYR A 88 12.64 2.89 -6.87
CA TYR A 88 11.93 3.30 -8.09
C TYR A 88 11.92 4.82 -8.28
N SER A 89 11.80 5.59 -7.19
CA SER A 89 11.76 7.06 -7.16
C SER A 89 13.14 7.73 -7.28
N ARG A 90 14.26 6.98 -7.29
CA ARG A 90 15.62 7.57 -7.46
C ARG A 90 15.84 8.24 -8.80
N LYS A 91 15.03 7.90 -9.81
CA LYS A 91 15.06 8.50 -11.14
C LYS A 91 13.82 9.37 -11.31
N ALA A 92 13.93 10.47 -12.05
CA ALA A 92 12.77 11.27 -12.41
C ALA A 92 11.73 10.40 -13.14
N ARG A 93 10.50 10.40 -12.63
CA ARG A 93 9.36 9.63 -13.18
C ARG A 93 8.24 10.61 -13.57
N PRO A 94 7.43 10.27 -14.59
CA PRO A 94 6.24 11.06 -14.88
C PRO A 94 5.27 11.02 -13.69
N ALA A 95 4.51 12.10 -13.51
CA ALA A 95 3.54 12.21 -12.43
C ALA A 95 2.53 11.04 -12.45
N GLY A 96 2.24 10.48 -11.27
CA GLY A 96 1.37 9.33 -11.07
C GLY A 96 2.08 7.98 -11.16
N ALA A 97 3.32 7.92 -11.65
CA ALA A 97 4.03 6.65 -11.80
C ALA A 97 4.47 6.07 -10.45
N VAL A 98 4.86 6.90 -9.47
CA VAL A 98 5.29 6.42 -8.15
C VAL A 98 4.08 5.98 -7.33
N GLY A 99 2.98 6.74 -7.37
CA GLY A 99 1.71 6.39 -6.76
C GLY A 99 1.09 5.13 -7.37
N GLY A 100 1.14 4.97 -8.70
CA GLY A 100 0.71 3.74 -9.36
C GLY A 100 1.53 2.52 -8.93
N MET A 101 2.84 2.71 -8.71
CA MET A 101 3.72 1.66 -8.19
C MET A 101 3.36 1.27 -6.75
N PHE A 102 3.03 2.25 -5.91
CA PHE A 102 2.52 2.00 -4.56
C PHE A 102 1.23 1.19 -4.59
N VAL A 103 0.25 1.60 -5.41
CA VAL A 103 -1.05 0.94 -5.52
C VAL A 103 -0.89 -0.52 -5.97
N LEU A 104 -0.06 -0.76 -6.99
CA LEU A 104 0.24 -2.11 -7.48
C LEU A 104 0.84 -3.00 -6.39
N PHE A 105 1.97 -2.60 -5.81
CA PHE A 105 2.70 -3.45 -4.88
C PHE A 105 1.98 -3.60 -3.54
N TYR A 106 1.32 -2.55 -3.06
CA TYR A 106 0.46 -2.67 -1.88
C TYR A 106 -0.68 -3.67 -2.13
N GLY A 107 -1.33 -3.64 -3.30
CA GLY A 107 -2.34 -4.65 -3.67
C GLY A 107 -1.79 -6.07 -3.70
N ILE A 108 -0.61 -6.29 -4.30
CA ILE A 108 0.06 -7.61 -4.32
C ILE A 108 0.36 -8.09 -2.90
N PHE A 109 0.98 -7.24 -2.08
CA PHE A 109 1.36 -7.58 -0.72
C PHE A 109 0.15 -7.84 0.17
N ARG A 110 -0.91 -7.04 0.02
CA ARG A 110 -2.16 -7.24 0.72
C ARG A 110 -2.79 -8.59 0.35
N PHE A 111 -2.81 -8.94 -0.93
CA PHE A 111 -3.32 -10.22 -1.39
C PHE A 111 -2.54 -11.42 -0.79
N ILE A 112 -1.21 -11.31 -0.72
CA ILE A 112 -0.34 -12.36 -0.13
C ILE A 112 -0.54 -12.45 1.39
N ALA A 113 -0.49 -11.32 2.10
CA ALA A 113 -0.59 -11.28 3.56
C ALA A 113 -1.94 -11.81 4.08
N GLU A 114 -2.99 -11.65 3.29
CA GLU A 114 -4.34 -12.08 3.63
C GLU A 114 -4.48 -13.62 3.75
N TYR A 115 -3.61 -14.41 3.11
CA TYR A 115 -3.56 -15.86 3.32
C TYR A 115 -3.18 -16.24 4.75
N ALA A 116 -2.37 -15.41 5.42
CA ALA A 116 -1.97 -15.61 6.80
C ALA A 116 -2.97 -15.03 7.82
N ARG A 117 -3.76 -14.02 7.43
CA ARG A 117 -4.72 -13.35 8.33
C ARG A 117 -5.93 -14.23 8.62
N GLN A 118 -6.40 -14.21 9.86
CA GLN A 118 -7.68 -14.81 10.19
C GLN A 118 -8.81 -13.99 9.54
N PRO A 119 -9.77 -14.61 8.83
CA PRO A 119 -10.92 -13.88 8.29
C PRO A 119 -11.70 -13.28 9.46
N ASP A 120 -11.97 -11.98 9.42
CA ASP A 120 -12.77 -11.31 10.44
C ASP A 120 -14.14 -11.97 10.56
N ILE A 121 -14.51 -12.38 11.78
CA ILE A 121 -15.74 -13.14 12.11
C ILE A 121 -17.01 -12.39 11.68
N GLN A 122 -16.93 -11.05 11.57
CA GLN A 122 -18.08 -10.18 11.31
C GLN A 122 -18.28 -9.81 9.82
N LEU A 123 -17.26 -10.01 8.98
CA LEU A 123 -17.34 -9.78 7.52
C LEU A 123 -17.30 -11.07 6.71
N GLY A 124 -16.74 -12.16 7.25
CA GLY A 124 -16.70 -13.46 6.58
C GLY A 124 -16.07 -13.40 5.20
N PHE A 125 -16.22 -14.49 4.43
CA PHE A 125 -15.91 -14.45 3.01
C PHE A 125 -17.05 -13.74 2.27
N VAL A 126 -16.74 -12.67 1.53
CA VAL A 126 -17.77 -11.82 0.91
C VAL A 126 -18.12 -12.27 -0.51
N PHE A 127 -17.20 -12.96 -1.19
CA PHE A 127 -17.43 -13.58 -2.51
C PHE A 127 -16.83 -14.99 -2.57
N GLY A 128 -17.49 -15.99 -1.95
CA GLY A 128 -17.06 -17.39 -2.02
C GLY A 128 -15.87 -17.71 -1.12
N PRO A 129 -14.69 -18.16 -1.61
CA PRO A 129 -13.50 -18.44 -0.79
C PRO A 129 -12.60 -17.20 -0.57
N TYR A 130 -12.98 -16.02 -1.06
CA TYR A 130 -12.16 -14.81 -1.01
C TYR A 130 -12.55 -13.87 0.13
N THR A 131 -11.55 -13.34 0.85
CA THR A 131 -11.77 -12.34 1.90
C THR A 131 -11.90 -10.92 1.29
N MET A 132 -12.42 -9.97 2.07
CA MET A 132 -12.50 -8.56 1.64
C MET A 132 -11.15 -7.97 1.27
N GLY A 133 -10.08 -8.38 1.95
CA GLY A 133 -8.72 -7.96 1.62
C GLY A 133 -8.32 -8.36 0.21
N GLN A 134 -8.66 -9.58 -0.22
CA GLN A 134 -8.37 -10.07 -1.58
C GLN A 134 -9.21 -9.35 -2.64
N VAL A 135 -10.51 -9.18 -2.38
CA VAL A 135 -11.41 -8.48 -3.32
C VAL A 135 -10.96 -7.04 -3.55
N LEU A 136 -10.57 -6.32 -2.50
CA LEU A 136 -10.08 -4.94 -2.62
C LEU A 136 -8.69 -4.87 -3.26
N SER A 137 -7.87 -5.92 -3.12
CA SER A 137 -6.53 -5.97 -3.70
C SER A 137 -6.55 -6.11 -5.23
N VAL A 138 -7.52 -6.85 -5.79
CA VAL A 138 -7.60 -7.10 -7.24
C VAL A 138 -7.72 -5.80 -8.06
N PRO A 139 -8.66 -4.87 -7.75
CA PRO A 139 -8.71 -3.58 -8.41
C PRO A 139 -7.41 -2.80 -8.30
N MET A 140 -6.71 -2.87 -7.16
CA MET A 140 -5.43 -2.16 -6.98
C MET A 140 -4.33 -2.74 -7.89
N ILE A 141 -4.26 -4.07 -7.99
CA ILE A 141 -3.30 -4.77 -8.86
C ILE A 141 -3.55 -4.41 -10.34
N ILE A 142 -4.78 -4.13 -10.73
CA ILE A 142 -5.14 -3.72 -12.10
C ILE A 142 -4.90 -2.23 -12.32
N LEU A 143 -5.34 -1.37 -11.39
CA LEU A 143 -5.27 0.08 -11.52
C LEU A 143 -3.83 0.62 -11.47
N GLY A 144 -2.96 0.02 -10.66
CA GLY A 144 -1.56 0.45 -10.56
C GLY A 144 -0.83 0.45 -11.91
N PRO A 145 -0.78 -0.67 -12.66
CA PRO A 145 -0.20 -0.74 -14.00
C PRO A 145 -0.87 0.19 -15.01
N LEU A 146 -2.20 0.34 -14.95
CA LEU A 146 -2.95 1.25 -15.84
C LEU A 146 -2.54 2.71 -15.63
N VAL A 147 -2.43 3.16 -14.37
CA VAL A 147 -1.98 4.51 -14.02
C VAL A 147 -0.53 4.73 -14.47
N ILE A 148 0.35 3.75 -14.26
CA ILE A 148 1.74 3.82 -14.72
C ILE A 148 1.78 3.93 -16.25
N TRP A 149 1.08 3.05 -16.97
CA TRP A 149 1.04 3.07 -18.43
C TRP A 149 0.53 4.40 -18.97
N TRP A 150 -0.53 4.95 -18.37
CA TRP A 150 -1.09 6.24 -18.77
C TRP A 150 -0.12 7.40 -18.48
N ALA A 151 0.59 7.37 -17.33
CA ALA A 151 1.61 8.34 -16.99
C ALA A 151 2.76 8.38 -18.02
N TYR A 152 3.24 7.23 -18.47
CA TYR A 152 4.28 7.15 -19.50
C TYR A 152 3.79 7.47 -20.92
N LYS A 153 2.48 7.39 -21.18
CA LYS A 153 1.87 7.84 -22.45
C LYS A 153 1.68 9.36 -22.52
N GLY A 154 2.12 10.11 -21.52
CA GLY A 154 1.97 11.56 -21.46
C GLY A 154 0.59 12.01 -20.97
N GLY A 155 -0.19 11.10 -20.37
CA GLY A 155 -1.53 11.40 -19.84
C GLY A 155 -1.56 12.51 -18.78
N PHE A 156 -0.43 12.76 -18.12
CA PHE A 156 -0.27 13.80 -17.10
C PHE A 156 0.80 14.84 -17.49
N SER A 157 1.12 14.95 -18.78
CA SER A 157 2.12 15.90 -19.30
C SER A 157 1.58 17.33 -19.32
N GLU A 158 1.53 17.94 -18.14
CA GLU A 158 1.85 19.36 -17.99
C GLU A 158 2.90 19.47 -16.90
N SER A 159 4.13 19.04 -17.22
CA SER A 159 5.28 19.58 -16.49
C SER A 159 5.22 21.10 -16.62
N PRO A 160 5.37 21.87 -15.52
CA PRO A 160 5.44 23.31 -15.62
C PRO A 160 6.51 23.63 -16.67
N LYS A 161 6.15 24.41 -17.70
CA LYS A 161 7.14 24.96 -18.60
C LYS A 161 8.20 25.56 -17.71
N THR A 162 9.41 25.02 -17.75
CA THR A 162 10.57 25.72 -17.22
C THR A 162 10.65 26.96 -18.09
N THR A 163 10.01 28.04 -17.65
CA THR A 163 10.37 29.38 -18.10
C THR A 163 11.81 29.52 -17.63
N LEU A 164 12.71 29.09 -18.52
CA LEU A 164 14.05 29.62 -18.57
C LEU A 164 13.84 31.13 -18.58
N VAL A 165 14.10 31.75 -17.43
CA VAL A 165 14.37 33.19 -17.37
C VAL A 165 15.68 33.34 -18.15
N ALA A 166 15.54 33.37 -19.47
CA ALA A 166 16.52 33.93 -20.36
C ALA A 166 16.40 35.44 -20.22
N ASP A 167 17.54 36.06 -19.97
CA ASP A 167 17.86 37.48 -20.09
C ASP A 167 17.09 38.44 -19.17
N HIS A 168 17.78 38.95 -18.14
CA HIS A 168 18.21 40.36 -18.04
C HIS A 168 19.18 40.56 -16.87
#